data_AF-A0A2A6PNV6-F1
#
_entry.id   AF-A0A2A6PNV6-F1
#
_cell.length_a   1.000
_cell.length_b   1.000
_cell.length_c   1.000
_cell.angle_alpha   90.00
_cell.angle_beta   90.00
_cell.angle_gamma   90.00
#
_symmetry.space_group_name_H-M   'P 1'
#
loop_
_entity.id
_entity.type
_entity.pdbx_description
1 polymer ?
#
loop_
_entity_poly.entity_id
_entity_poly.type
_entity_poly.pdbx_seq_one_letter_code
_entity_poly.pdbx_strand_id
1 'polypeptide(L)'
;MRHPVTPDGRYFVVRGRLWRMANPNLGEVERGDRVSRLMTARRAIRDASKSSDLDTESTARRAVDDAKRALGERGPVWWDDGAPDLNRRMVKNTP
;
A
#
# COMPACT_ATOMS: atom_id res chain seq x y z
N MET A 1 -2.78 16.89 -4.29
CA MET A 1 -4.00 16.86 -3.44
C MET A 1 -3.72 16.03 -2.22
N ARG A 2 -3.99 16.56 -1.03
CA ARG A 2 -3.93 15.79 0.22
C ARG A 2 -5.26 15.05 0.38
N HIS A 3 -5.20 13.74 0.57
CA HIS A 3 -6.40 12.94 0.83
C HIS A 3 -6.80 13.06 2.30
N PRO A 4 -8.10 13.04 2.64
CA PRO A 4 -8.55 12.93 4.02
C PRO A 4 -8.01 11.64 4.66
N VAL A 5 -7.68 11.72 5.94
CA VAL A 5 -7.20 10.62 6.76
C VAL A 5 -8.22 10.36 7.86
N THR A 6 -8.46 9.10 8.20
CA THR A 6 -9.36 8.73 9.30
C THR A 6 -8.81 9.24 10.64
N PRO A 7 -9.66 9.56 11.64
CA PRO A 7 -9.18 10.09 12.92
C PRO A 7 -8.16 9.18 13.63
N ASP A 8 -8.26 7.87 13.44
CA ASP A 8 -7.33 6.86 13.97
C ASP A 8 -5.99 6.76 13.20
N GLY A 9 -5.83 7.50 12.11
CA GLY A 9 -4.63 7.47 11.26
C GLY A 9 -4.41 6.17 10.49
N ARG A 10 -5.38 5.24 10.47
CA ARG A 10 -5.22 3.91 9.85
C ARG A 10 -5.41 3.94 8.33
N TYR A 11 -6.24 4.87 7.84
CA TYR A 11 -6.63 4.91 6.43
C TYR A 11 -6.60 6.34 5.88
N PHE A 12 -6.34 6.44 4.58
CA PHE A 12 -6.64 7.63 3.80
C PHE A 12 -7.72 7.33 2.75
N VAL A 13 -8.45 8.36 2.32
CA VAL A 13 -9.60 8.23 1.43
C VAL A 13 -9.29 8.72 0.02
N VAL A 14 -9.40 7.82 -0.96
CA VAL A 14 -9.30 8.15 -2.38
C VAL A 14 -10.60 7.75 -3.07
N ARG A 15 -11.32 8.72 -3.64
CA ARG A 15 -12.59 8.48 -4.35
C ARG A 15 -13.59 7.65 -3.53
N GLY A 16 -13.72 7.97 -2.23
CA GLY A 16 -14.61 7.28 -1.30
C GLY A 16 -14.18 5.87 -0.89
N ARG A 17 -12.95 5.45 -1.22
CA ARG A 17 -12.37 4.15 -0.85
C ARG A 17 -11.25 4.33 0.17
N LEU A 18 -11.28 3.49 1.21
CA LEU A 18 -10.24 3.41 2.22
C LEU A 18 -9.00 2.70 1.67
N TRP A 19 -7.85 3.30 1.94
CA TRP A 19 -6.55 2.71 1.68
C TRP A 19 -5.75 2.75 2.96
N ARG A 20 -5.29 1.58 3.42
CA ARG A 20 -4.53 1.48 4.66
C ARG A 20 -3.21 2.23 4.52
N MET A 21 -2.88 3.00 5.55
CA MET A 21 -1.61 3.72 5.65
C MET A 21 -0.47 2.76 5.98
N ALA A 22 0.75 3.18 5.61
CA ALA A 22 1.95 2.49 6.05
C ALA A 22 2.02 2.47 7.58
N ASN A 23 2.59 1.40 8.13
CA ASN A 23 2.78 1.24 9.57
C ASN A 23 3.60 2.44 10.11
N PRO A 24 3.04 3.26 11.02
CA PRO A 24 3.72 4.43 11.56
C PRO A 24 4.89 4.06 12.48
N ASN A 25 4.95 2.80 12.94
CA ASN A 25 5.99 2.30 13.83
C ASN A 25 7.26 1.86 13.08
N LEU A 26 7.31 2.00 11.76
CA LEU A 26 8.53 1.74 10.99
C LEU A 26 9.55 2.86 11.20
N GLY A 27 10.80 2.49 11.47
CA GLY A 27 11.90 3.45 11.53
C GLY A 27 12.06 4.19 10.21
N GLU A 28 12.55 5.43 10.26
CA GLU A 28 12.64 6.30 9.07
C GLU A 28 13.44 5.65 7.93
N VAL A 29 14.61 5.07 8.25
CA VAL A 29 15.49 4.37 7.30
C VAL A 29 14.75 3.19 6.66
N GLU A 30 14.15 2.33 7.49
CA GLU A 30 13.42 1.16 7.03
C GLU A 30 12.22 1.55 6.14
N ARG A 31 11.49 2.58 6.53
CA ARG A 31 10.40 3.14 5.74
C ARG A 31 10.92 3.68 4.40
N GLY A 32 12.03 4.40 4.42
CA GLY A 32 12.70 4.94 3.22
C GLY A 32 13.07 3.82 2.24
N ASP A 33 13.72 2.76 2.71
CA ASP A 33 14.11 1.61 1.90
C ASP A 33 12.90 0.91 1.29
N ARG A 34 11.85 0.68 2.08
CA ARG A 34 10.62 0.03 1.62
C ARG A 34 9.88 0.89 0.58
N VAL A 35 9.84 2.21 0.76
CA VAL A 35 9.29 3.14 -0.24
C VAL A 35 10.13 3.13 -1.52
N SER A 36 11.46 3.13 -1.41
CA SER A 36 12.36 3.05 -2.55
C SER A 36 12.12 1.78 -3.38
N ARG A 37 12.03 0.62 -2.71
CA ARG A 37 11.69 -0.67 -3.34
C ARG A 37 10.33 -0.63 -4.04
N LEU A 38 9.31 -0.07 -3.39
CA LEU A 38 7.98 0.10 -3.98
C LEU A 38 8.02 0.95 -5.26
N MET A 39 8.77 2.06 -5.26
CA MET A 39 8.88 2.93 -6.43
C MET A 39 9.66 2.26 -7.57
N THR A 40 10.71 1.50 -7.25
CA THR A 40 11.45 0.71 -8.24
C THR A 40 10.56 -0.36 -8.89
N ALA A 41 9.79 -1.11 -8.09
CA ALA A 41 8.87 -2.12 -8.61
C ALA A 41 7.75 -1.50 -9.49
N ARG A 42 7.22 -0.32 -9.12
CA ARG A 42 6.25 0.42 -9.94
C ARG A 42 6.82 0.85 -11.29
N ARG A 43 8.08 1.30 -11.32
CA ARG A 43 8.76 1.64 -12.58
C ARG A 43 8.92 0.40 -13.47
N ALA A 44 9.31 -0.73 -12.90
CA ALA A 44 9.43 -1.99 -13.64
C ALA A 44 8.11 -2.44 -14.27
N ILE A 45 6.95 -2.28 -13.60
CA ILE A 45 5.63 -2.54 -14.20
C ILE A 45 5.40 -1.66 -15.42
N ARG A 46 5.66 -0.35 -15.29
CA ARG A 46 5.47 0.60 -16.39
C ARG A 46 6.35 0.25 -17.58
N ASP A 47 7.59 -0.13 -17.34
CA ASP A 47 8.56 -0.41 -18.39
C ASP A 47 8.25 -1.75 -19.07
N ALA A 48 7.88 -2.80 -18.31
CA ALA A 48 7.40 -4.08 -18.84
C ALA A 48 6.10 -3.95 -19.65
N SER A 49 5.18 -3.10 -19.20
CA SER A 49 3.93 -2.82 -19.93
C SER A 49 4.19 -2.14 -21.28
N LYS A 50 5.22 -1.29 -21.39
CA LYS A 50 5.62 -0.68 -22.66
C LYS A 50 6.22 -1.69 -23.63
N SER A 51 6.95 -2.69 -23.14
CA SER A 51 7.56 -3.74 -23.95
C SER A 51 6.65 -4.95 -24.18
N SER A 52 5.43 -4.95 -23.63
CA SER A 52 4.51 -6.11 -23.61
C SER A 52 5.15 -7.38 -23.02
N ASP A 53 6.08 -7.21 -22.09
CA ASP A 53 6.76 -8.31 -21.39
C ASP A 53 5.92 -8.74 -20.18
N LEU A 54 5.11 -9.77 -20.38
CA LEU A 54 4.17 -10.26 -19.37
C LEU A 54 4.85 -10.89 -18.15
N ASP A 55 6.02 -11.52 -18.33
CA ASP A 55 6.74 -12.20 -17.25
C ASP A 55 7.43 -11.18 -16.33
N THR A 56 8.08 -10.17 -16.91
CA THR A 56 8.64 -9.05 -16.15
C THR A 56 7.52 -8.27 -15.47
N GLU A 57 6.38 -8.05 -16.13
CA GLU A 57 5.23 -7.37 -15.52
C GLU A 57 4.70 -8.15 -14.31
N SER A 58 4.52 -9.47 -14.44
CA SER A 58 4.09 -10.36 -13.36
C SER A 58 5.04 -10.32 -12.16
N THR A 59 6.35 -10.36 -12.42
CA THR A 59 7.39 -10.27 -11.40
C THR A 59 7.37 -8.91 -10.69
N ALA A 60 7.24 -7.82 -11.45
CA ALA A 60 7.17 -6.48 -10.90
C ALA A 60 5.89 -6.26 -10.07
N ARG A 61 4.75 -6.84 -10.47
CA ARG A 61 3.50 -6.82 -9.69
C ARG A 61 3.64 -7.55 -8.36
N ARG A 62 4.33 -8.70 -8.33
CA ARG A 62 4.66 -9.41 -7.09
C ARG A 62 5.55 -8.56 -6.18
N ALA A 63 6.61 -7.95 -6.73
CA ALA A 63 7.48 -7.05 -5.97
C ALA A 63 6.74 -5.83 -5.38
N VAL A 64 5.75 -5.27 -6.09
CA VAL A 64 4.88 -4.21 -5.55
C VAL A 64 4.06 -4.72 -4.36
N ASP A 65 3.51 -5.92 -4.47
CA ASP A 65 2.69 -6.51 -3.42
C ASP A 65 3.52 -6.78 -2.15
N ASP A 66 4.72 -7.33 -2.30
CA ASP A 66 5.65 -7.58 -1.20
C ASP A 66 6.11 -6.29 -0.53
N ALA A 67 6.47 -5.27 -1.32
CA ALA A 67 6.83 -3.97 -0.76
C ALA A 67 5.68 -3.33 0.02
N LYS A 68 4.44 -3.48 -0.45
CA LYS A 68 3.24 -2.99 0.26
C LYS A 68 2.94 -3.77 1.53
N ARG A 69 3.15 -5.09 1.53
CA ARG A 69 3.06 -5.89 2.76
C ARG A 69 4.11 -5.46 3.77
N ALA A 70 5.35 -5.28 3.33
CA ALA A 70 6.43 -4.76 4.18
C ALA A 70 6.06 -3.38 4.74
N LEU A 71 5.53 -2.46 3.93
CA LEU A 71 5.07 -1.15 4.46
C LEU A 71 3.90 -1.25 5.44
N GLY A 72 3.21 -2.39 5.55
CA GLY A 72 1.99 -2.55 6.33
C GLY A 72 0.73 -2.05 5.61
N GLU A 73 0.82 -1.65 4.34
CA GLU A 73 -0.33 -1.23 3.52
C GLU A 73 -1.21 -2.42 3.08
N ARG A 74 -0.68 -3.65 3.16
CA ARG A 74 -1.33 -4.93 2.82
C ARG A 74 -0.90 -6.04 3.80
N GLY A 75 -1.62 -7.16 3.81
CA GLY A 75 -1.37 -8.26 4.74
C GLY A 75 -1.99 -8.02 6.12
N PRO A 76 -1.40 -8.60 7.19
CA PRO A 76 -1.83 -8.34 8.56
C PRO A 76 -1.86 -6.85 8.89
N VAL A 77 -2.75 -6.49 9.81
CA VAL A 77 -2.86 -5.12 10.32
C VAL A 77 -1.69 -4.83 11.27
N TRP A 78 -1.33 -3.55 11.41
CA TRP A 78 -0.23 -3.11 12.29
C TRP A 78 -0.72 -2.59 13.65
N TRP A 79 -2.02 -2.65 13.92
CA TRP A 79 -2.64 -2.34 15.21
C TRP A 79 -3.04 -3.63 15.94
N ASP A 80 -3.15 -3.53 17.27
CA ASP A 80 -3.36 -4.65 18.19
C ASP A 80 -4.70 -4.57 18.96
N ASP A 81 -5.50 -3.53 18.73
CA ASP A 81 -6.78 -3.28 19.42
C ASP A 81 -7.95 -4.17 18.95
N GLY A 82 -7.68 -5.14 18.07
CA GLY A 82 -8.68 -6.06 17.52
C GLY A 82 -9.63 -5.47 16.48
N ALA A 83 -9.48 -4.20 16.08
CA ALA A 83 -10.32 -3.61 15.06
C ALA A 83 -10.15 -4.31 13.69
N PRO A 84 -11.22 -4.47 12.89
CA PRO A 84 -11.14 -5.16 11.62
C PRO A 84 -10.35 -4.37 10.57
N ASP A 85 -9.79 -5.10 9.60
CA ASP A 85 -9.21 -4.49 8.40
C ASP A 85 -10.29 -4.01 7.43
N LEU A 86 -10.34 -2.70 7.22
CA LEU A 86 -11.24 -2.03 6.29
C LEU A 86 -10.51 -1.57 5.02
N ASN A 87 -9.25 -1.99 4.83
CA ASN A 87 -8.46 -1.67 3.64
C ASN A 87 -9.26 -2.03 2.39
N ARG A 88 -9.26 -1.14 1.40
CA ARG A 88 -9.94 -1.35 0.12
C ARG A 88 -11.47 -1.46 0.26
N ARG A 89 -12.11 -1.04 1.36
CA ARG A 89 -13.57 -0.90 1.45
C ARG A 89 -14.03 0.50 1.04
N MET A 90 -15.29 0.61 0.60
CA MET A 90 -15.94 1.91 0.41
C MET A 90 -16.33 2.47 1.78
N VAL A 91 -16.09 3.76 2.00
CA VAL A 91 -16.43 4.46 3.26
C VAL A 91 -17.91 4.31 3.61
N LYS A 92 -18.80 4.37 2.62
CA LYS A 92 -20.25 4.17 2.83
C LYS A 92 -20.65 2.76 3.29
N ASN A 93 -19.74 1.78 3.21
CA ASN A 93 -19.98 0.38 3.57
C ASN A 93 -19.15 -0.04 4.81
N THR A 94 -18.67 0.93 5.58
CA THR A 94 -17.91 0.71 6.81
C THR A 94 -18.72 1.24 7.99
N PRO A 95 -18.57 0.66 9.20
CA PRO A 95 -19.28 1.11 10.41
C PRO A 95 -19.09 2.60 10.71
#